data_AF-A0A2V4GVU5-F1
#
_entry.id   AF-A0A2V4GVU5-F1
#
_cell.length_a   1.000
_cell.length_b   1.000
_cell.length_c   1.000
_cell.angle_alpha   90.00
_cell.angle_beta   90.00
_cell.angle_gamma   90.00
#
_symmetry.space_group_name_H-M   'P 1'
#
loop_
_entity.id
_entity.type
_entity.pdbx_description
1 polymer ?
#
loop_
_entity_poly.entity_id
_entity_poly.type
_entity_poly.pdbx_seq_one_letter_code
_entity_poly.pdbx_strand_id
1 'polypeptide(L)'
;MTDNELGSNPDHANIISILQDLGLTENESRVYILLLEYGSMAAQDILRYLPLRQPQLYDITSSLERKGFINILLGRPKKYEAVDPEAVVEAREQIISRNRRYFLNWANRAMETRRETTALINAKNIRSVINNSIELINEASRTLEIETTWELYGYLGSSIARKVREGCRVELLFFGADIHESDLENEFMDLDIDIKYVAPGQFYTVISDEKNSVFMPRSVAMNMEIERYGYVIRDKDMSWFITHNFFVGWYRGEEIRSHPVRPSYTYYSQRVLVNDLKRLFRSGKRMKGVLDGTFRSTGDHFRSEGEVIGIDSDTEIINFTFKTEKGQYKVGGYDSQIEDIVMKSFTVMSIEDAKR
;
A
#
# COMPACT_ATOMS: atom_id res chain seq x y z
N MET A 1 12.65 -10.23 -37.79
CA MET A 1 12.40 -8.88 -37.30
C MET A 1 13.71 -8.11 -37.20
N THR A 2 13.76 -6.86 -37.63
CA THR A 2 14.95 -6.00 -37.42
C THR A 2 14.87 -5.31 -36.05
N ASP A 3 15.98 -4.77 -35.55
CA ASP A 3 16.02 -4.01 -34.28
C ASP A 3 14.98 -2.89 -34.17
N ASN A 4 14.64 -2.29 -35.32
CA ASN A 4 13.58 -1.30 -35.43
C ASN A 4 12.20 -1.89 -35.13
N GLU A 5 11.93 -3.15 -35.49
CA GLU A 5 10.64 -3.82 -35.25
C GLU A 5 10.50 -4.32 -33.79
N LEU A 6 11.62 -4.70 -33.15
CA LEU A 6 11.67 -5.03 -31.70
C LEU A 6 11.48 -3.80 -30.80
N GLY A 7 11.91 -2.62 -31.26
CA GLY A 7 11.74 -1.36 -30.52
C GLY A 7 10.42 -0.62 -30.80
N SER A 8 9.69 -0.97 -31.86
CA SER A 8 8.46 -0.28 -32.28
C SER A 8 7.17 -1.07 -32.02
N ASN A 9 7.27 -2.34 -31.60
CA ASN A 9 6.13 -3.07 -31.05
C ASN A 9 5.95 -2.69 -29.55
N PRO A 10 4.86 -2.02 -29.15
CA PRO A 10 4.64 -1.62 -27.75
C PRO A 10 4.64 -2.81 -26.77
N ASP A 11 4.29 -4.01 -27.22
CA ASP A 11 4.35 -5.21 -26.40
C ASP A 11 5.80 -5.57 -26.02
N HIS A 12 6.76 -5.34 -26.92
CA HIS A 12 8.18 -5.64 -26.67
C HIS A 12 8.83 -4.66 -25.70
N ALA A 13 8.45 -3.38 -25.71
CA ALA A 13 8.94 -2.41 -24.73
C ALA A 13 8.53 -2.80 -23.29
N ASN A 14 7.27 -3.22 -23.11
CA ASN A 14 6.77 -3.69 -21.83
C ASN A 14 7.50 -4.97 -21.37
N ILE A 15 7.67 -5.96 -22.27
CA ILE A 15 8.39 -7.20 -21.96
C ILE A 15 9.86 -6.95 -21.62
N ILE A 16 10.53 -6.01 -22.31
CA ILE A 16 11.90 -5.62 -21.98
C ILE A 16 11.98 -5.08 -20.54
N SER A 17 11.03 -4.24 -20.13
CA SER A 17 10.96 -3.70 -18.77
C SER A 17 10.76 -4.80 -17.72
N ILE A 18 9.86 -5.75 -17.98
CA ILE A 18 9.62 -6.92 -17.11
C ILE A 18 10.89 -7.77 -16.98
N LEU A 19 11.59 -8.03 -18.09
CA LEU A 19 12.85 -8.78 -18.07
C LEU A 19 13.97 -8.04 -17.33
N GLN A 20 13.98 -6.71 -17.37
CA GLN A 20 14.89 -5.90 -16.57
C GLN A 20 14.60 -6.03 -15.07
N ASP A 21 13.32 -6.07 -14.68
CA ASP A 21 12.91 -6.32 -13.30
C ASP A 21 13.28 -7.75 -12.84
N LEU A 22 13.35 -8.73 -13.76
CA LEU A 22 13.89 -10.07 -13.51
C LEU A 22 15.44 -10.10 -13.42
N GLY A 23 16.11 -9.00 -13.73
CA GLY A 23 17.56 -8.80 -13.57
C GLY A 23 18.37 -8.85 -14.87
N LEU A 24 17.73 -8.67 -16.03
CA LEU A 24 18.42 -8.50 -17.31
C LEU A 24 18.75 -7.03 -17.60
N THR A 25 19.74 -6.81 -18.45
CA THR A 25 19.96 -5.52 -19.12
C THR A 25 19.08 -5.44 -20.37
N GLU A 26 18.89 -4.25 -20.92
CA GLU A 26 18.08 -4.07 -22.14
C GLU A 26 18.55 -4.95 -23.31
N ASN A 27 19.87 -5.02 -23.54
CA ASN A 27 20.44 -5.85 -24.61
C ASN A 27 20.33 -7.35 -24.31
N GLU A 28 20.42 -7.76 -23.05
CA GLU A 28 20.16 -9.14 -22.64
C GLU A 28 18.70 -9.51 -22.88
N SER A 29 17.75 -8.64 -22.53
CA SER A 29 16.32 -8.82 -22.78
C SER A 29 16.04 -9.00 -24.27
N ARG A 30 16.61 -8.13 -25.13
CA ARG A 30 16.46 -8.21 -26.59
C ARG A 30 16.97 -9.55 -27.16
N VAL A 31 18.14 -10.01 -26.71
CA VAL A 31 18.68 -11.32 -27.15
C VAL A 31 17.80 -12.47 -26.66
N TYR A 32 17.31 -12.42 -25.42
CA TYR A 32 16.44 -13.46 -24.86
C TYR A 32 15.09 -13.54 -25.60
N ILE A 33 14.44 -12.40 -25.86
CA ILE A 33 13.19 -12.34 -26.64
C ILE A 33 13.40 -12.95 -28.03
N LEU A 34 14.49 -12.60 -28.71
CA LEU A 34 14.80 -13.16 -30.03
C LEU A 34 14.91 -14.70 -29.99
N LEU A 35 15.54 -15.25 -28.96
CA LEU A 35 15.67 -16.70 -28.80
C LEU A 35 14.34 -17.39 -28.45
N LEU A 36 13.43 -16.70 -27.74
CA LEU A 36 12.08 -17.21 -27.49
C LEU A 36 11.24 -17.25 -28.76
N GLU A 37 11.34 -16.23 -29.62
CA GLU A 37 10.54 -16.11 -30.84
C GLU A 37 11.03 -17.03 -31.97
N TYR A 38 12.35 -17.15 -32.15
CA TYR A 38 12.95 -17.86 -33.28
C TYR A 38 13.58 -19.20 -32.88
N GLY A 39 13.53 -19.56 -31.60
CA GLY A 39 14.12 -20.78 -31.05
C GLY A 39 15.66 -20.74 -31.09
N SER A 40 16.27 -21.91 -31.27
CA SER A 40 17.73 -22.04 -31.20
C SER A 40 18.45 -21.39 -32.39
N MET A 41 19.31 -20.40 -32.12
CA MET A 41 20.02 -19.61 -33.14
C MET A 41 21.54 -19.66 -33.00
N ALA A 42 22.25 -19.57 -34.12
CA ALA A 42 23.70 -19.37 -34.12
C ALA A 42 24.05 -17.89 -33.93
N ALA A 43 25.27 -17.59 -33.48
CA ALA A 43 25.71 -16.21 -33.24
C ALA A 43 25.54 -15.30 -34.47
N GLN A 44 25.85 -15.81 -35.67
CA GLN A 44 25.72 -15.03 -36.89
C GLN A 44 24.27 -14.68 -37.23
N ASP A 45 23.33 -15.55 -36.88
CA ASP A 45 21.91 -15.29 -37.12
C ASP A 45 21.42 -14.22 -36.16
N ILE A 46 21.80 -14.28 -34.87
CA ILE A 46 21.45 -13.24 -33.89
C ILE A 46 21.98 -11.85 -34.32
N LEU A 47 23.23 -11.78 -34.80
CA LEU A 47 23.85 -10.53 -35.28
C LEU A 47 23.17 -9.94 -36.53
N ARG A 48 22.33 -10.70 -37.24
CA ARG A 48 21.54 -10.16 -38.37
C ARG A 48 20.29 -9.42 -37.90
N TYR A 49 19.78 -9.74 -36.71
CA TYR A 49 18.54 -9.17 -36.17
C TYR A 49 18.83 -7.98 -35.26
N LEU A 50 19.92 -8.05 -34.49
CA LEU A 50 20.30 -7.04 -33.50
C LEU A 50 21.59 -6.32 -33.90
N PRO A 51 21.71 -4.99 -33.70
CA PRO A 51 22.84 -4.16 -34.10
C PRO A 51 23.98 -4.27 -33.08
N LEU A 52 24.34 -5.50 -32.75
CA LEU A 52 25.39 -5.84 -31.79
C LEU A 52 26.68 -6.16 -32.54
N ARG A 53 27.82 -5.86 -31.93
CA ARG A 53 29.11 -6.39 -32.38
C ARG A 53 29.32 -7.78 -31.82
N GLN A 54 30.05 -8.61 -32.55
CA GLN A 54 30.30 -10.01 -32.17
C GLN A 54 30.84 -10.18 -30.73
N PRO A 55 31.80 -9.37 -30.22
CA PRO A 55 32.22 -9.45 -28.82
C PRO A 55 31.08 -9.18 -27.83
N GLN A 56 30.22 -8.20 -28.12
CA GLN A 56 29.08 -7.84 -27.26
C GLN A 56 28.08 -9.01 -27.16
N LEU A 57 27.81 -9.68 -28.29
CA LEU A 57 26.92 -10.85 -28.27
C LEU A 57 27.51 -12.00 -27.43
N TYR A 58 28.82 -12.22 -27.49
CA TYR A 58 29.45 -13.24 -26.63
C TYR A 58 29.38 -12.88 -25.15
N ASP A 59 29.57 -11.60 -24.79
CA ASP A 59 29.42 -11.14 -23.41
C ASP A 59 27.97 -11.31 -22.91
N ILE A 60 27.00 -10.92 -23.74
CA ILE A 60 25.56 -11.04 -23.45
C ILE A 60 25.16 -12.50 -23.29
N THR A 61 25.49 -13.36 -24.25
CA THR A 61 25.13 -14.79 -24.18
C THR A 61 25.80 -15.50 -23.00
N SER A 62 27.05 -15.16 -22.69
CA SER A 62 27.73 -15.68 -21.49
C SER A 62 27.08 -15.20 -20.20
N SER A 63 26.59 -13.95 -20.17
CA SER A 63 25.87 -13.40 -19.01
C SER A 63 24.51 -14.06 -18.83
N LEU A 64 23.74 -14.21 -19.92
CA LEU A 64 22.46 -14.90 -19.93
C LEU A 64 22.60 -16.37 -19.48
N GLU A 65 23.63 -17.08 -19.95
CA GLU A 65 23.92 -18.45 -19.52
C GLU A 65 24.21 -18.50 -18.01
N ARG A 66 25.07 -17.61 -17.49
CA ARG A 66 25.36 -17.53 -16.05
C ARG A 66 24.13 -17.20 -15.21
N LYS A 67 23.20 -16.40 -15.75
CA LYS A 67 21.93 -16.06 -15.09
C LYS A 67 20.88 -17.17 -15.23
N GLY A 68 21.13 -18.20 -16.04
CA GLY A 68 20.23 -19.33 -16.27
C GLY A 68 19.12 -19.07 -17.30
N PHE A 69 19.23 -18.01 -18.10
CA PHE A 69 18.19 -17.64 -19.08
C PHE A 69 18.35 -18.37 -20.42
N ILE A 70 19.54 -18.86 -20.75
CA ILE A 70 19.78 -19.57 -22.00
C ILE A 70 20.63 -20.81 -21.78
N ASN A 71 20.45 -21.80 -22.65
CA ASN A 71 21.34 -22.93 -22.81
C ASN A 71 22.25 -22.73 -24.01
N ILE A 72 23.46 -23.28 -23.91
CA ILE A 72 24.42 -23.33 -25.01
C ILE A 72 24.43 -24.74 -25.60
N LEU A 73 23.98 -24.85 -26.84
CA LEU A 73 24.01 -26.10 -27.58
C LEU A 73 25.37 -26.26 -28.25
N LEU A 74 26.12 -27.27 -27.78
CA LEU A 74 27.42 -27.62 -28.32
C LEU A 74 27.25 -28.19 -29.73
N GLY A 75 27.91 -27.55 -30.71
CA GLY A 75 27.80 -27.90 -32.12
C GLY A 75 28.68 -27.01 -33.00
N ARG A 76 28.68 -27.27 -34.30
CA ARG A 76 29.35 -26.44 -35.31
C ARG A 76 28.33 -26.00 -36.37
N PRO A 77 27.85 -24.75 -36.35
CA PRO A 77 28.17 -23.69 -35.38
C PRO A 77 27.52 -23.92 -34.00
N LYS A 78 28.08 -23.31 -32.96
CA LYS A 78 27.48 -23.23 -31.63
C LYS A 78 26.16 -22.47 -31.71
N LYS A 79 25.14 -22.97 -31.02
CA LYS A 79 23.82 -22.33 -30.94
C LYS A 79 23.45 -21.98 -29.51
N TYR A 80 22.54 -21.03 -29.38
CA TYR A 80 21.97 -20.54 -28.14
C TYR A 80 20.47 -20.79 -28.16
N GLU A 81 19.91 -21.18 -27.04
CA GLU A 81 18.49 -21.52 -26.91
C GLU A 81 17.95 -20.93 -25.61
N ALA A 82 16.76 -20.33 -25.64
CA ALA A 82 16.12 -19.82 -24.44
C ALA A 82 15.75 -20.98 -23.50
N VAL A 83 16.00 -20.80 -22.20
CA VAL A 83 15.42 -21.67 -21.17
C VAL A 83 13.93 -21.32 -21.04
N ASP A 84 13.14 -22.35 -20.72
CA ASP A 84 11.71 -22.21 -20.43
C ASP A 84 11.43 -21.05 -19.45
N PRO A 85 10.59 -20.07 -19.84
CA PRO A 85 10.35 -18.88 -19.02
C PRO A 85 9.78 -19.17 -17.64
N GLU A 86 8.92 -20.19 -17.51
CA GLU A 86 8.32 -20.57 -16.23
C GLU A 86 9.39 -21.06 -15.26
N ALA A 87 10.28 -21.95 -15.74
CA ALA A 87 11.42 -22.41 -14.95
C ALA A 87 12.39 -21.27 -14.57
N VAL A 88 12.61 -20.31 -15.48
CA VAL A 88 13.44 -19.12 -15.18
C VAL A 88 12.81 -18.29 -14.06
N VAL A 89 11.52 -17.95 -14.17
CA VAL A 89 10.81 -17.14 -13.17
C VAL A 89 10.84 -17.84 -11.82
N GLU A 90 10.49 -19.13 -11.76
CA GLU A 90 10.48 -19.91 -10.52
C GLU A 90 11.87 -19.92 -9.86
N ALA A 91 12.93 -20.17 -10.63
CA ALA A 91 14.28 -20.17 -10.11
C ALA A 91 14.70 -18.79 -9.56
N ARG A 92 14.31 -17.70 -10.22
CA ARG A 92 14.59 -16.33 -9.77
C ARG A 92 13.87 -15.99 -8.47
N GLU A 93 12.59 -16.34 -8.37
CA GLU A 93 11.81 -16.18 -7.14
C GLU A 93 12.43 -16.93 -5.97
N GLN A 94 12.83 -18.19 -6.18
CA GLN A 94 13.50 -19.00 -5.15
C GLN A 94 14.82 -18.38 -4.69
N ILE A 95 15.65 -17.88 -5.62
CA ILE A 95 16.92 -17.22 -5.28
C ILE A 95 16.67 -15.96 -4.44
N ILE A 96 15.73 -15.12 -4.86
CA ILE A 96 15.37 -13.89 -4.13
C ILE A 96 14.86 -14.25 -2.74
N SER A 97 13.92 -15.20 -2.64
CA SER A 97 13.34 -15.67 -1.39
C SER A 97 14.40 -16.22 -0.44
N ARG A 98 15.34 -17.04 -0.94
CA ARG A 98 16.45 -17.60 -0.15
C ARG A 98 17.37 -16.52 0.39
N ASN A 99 17.74 -15.56 -0.45
CA ASN A 99 18.68 -14.49 -0.09
C ASN A 99 18.04 -13.42 0.80
N ARG A 100 16.71 -13.28 0.74
CA ARG A 100 15.92 -12.26 1.46
C ARG A 100 16.25 -12.21 2.94
N ARG A 101 16.23 -13.35 3.63
CA ARG A 101 16.44 -13.41 5.09
C ARG A 101 17.83 -12.92 5.48
N TYR A 102 18.85 -13.37 4.76
CA TYR A 102 20.24 -12.98 5.01
C TYR A 102 20.44 -11.47 4.78
N PHE A 103 19.94 -10.95 3.65
CA PHE A 103 20.03 -9.53 3.33
C PHE A 103 19.32 -8.66 4.36
N LEU A 104 18.06 -8.96 4.71
CA LEU A 104 17.30 -8.16 5.67
C LEU A 104 17.93 -8.16 7.06
N ASN A 105 18.45 -9.30 7.51
CA ASN A 105 19.16 -9.36 8.80
C ASN A 105 20.42 -8.48 8.82
N TRP A 106 21.17 -8.45 7.72
CA TRP A 106 22.34 -7.58 7.61
C TRP A 106 21.94 -6.10 7.50
N ALA A 107 20.95 -5.78 6.66
CA ALA A 107 20.50 -4.42 6.40
C ALA A 107 19.93 -3.76 7.66
N ASN A 108 19.08 -4.47 8.42
CA ASN A 108 18.49 -3.95 9.65
C ASN A 108 19.57 -3.53 10.66
N ARG A 109 20.61 -4.35 10.86
CA ARG A 109 21.74 -4.02 11.73
C ARG A 109 22.53 -2.81 11.24
N ALA A 110 22.72 -2.69 9.93
CA ALA A 110 23.43 -1.55 9.36
C ALA A 110 22.64 -0.24 9.54
N MET A 111 21.31 -0.29 9.36
CA MET A 111 20.43 0.88 9.40
C MET A 111 20.22 1.48 10.80
N GLU A 112 20.30 0.68 11.87
CA GLU A 112 20.18 1.15 13.26
C GLU A 112 21.15 2.31 13.59
N THR A 113 22.26 2.42 12.85
CA THR A 113 23.32 3.39 13.13
C THR A 113 23.20 4.74 12.40
N ARG A 114 22.22 4.93 11.50
CA ARG A 114 22.21 6.08 10.55
C ARG A 114 20.84 6.70 10.23
N ARG A 115 19.82 6.54 11.09
CA ARG A 115 18.50 7.14 10.80
C ARG A 115 18.53 8.66 10.97
N GLU A 116 18.82 9.38 9.89
CA GLU A 116 18.41 10.79 9.76
C GLU A 116 16.89 10.83 9.56
N THR A 117 16.20 11.65 10.34
CA THR A 117 14.76 11.88 10.21
C THR A 117 14.55 13.21 9.50
N THR A 118 14.11 13.15 8.24
CA THR A 118 13.64 14.33 7.51
C THR A 118 12.12 14.30 7.49
N ALA A 119 11.49 15.43 7.80
CA ALA A 119 10.03 15.55 7.87
C ALA A 119 9.33 15.39 6.51
N LEU A 120 9.99 15.77 5.41
CA LEU A 120 9.45 15.70 4.05
C LEU A 120 10.48 15.14 3.07
N ILE A 121 10.11 14.10 2.33
CA ILE A 121 10.96 13.46 1.31
C ILE A 121 10.20 13.43 -0.02
N ASN A 122 10.86 13.87 -1.09
CA ASN A 122 10.32 13.76 -2.44
C ASN A 122 10.56 12.34 -2.98
N ALA A 123 9.49 11.59 -3.22
CA ALA A 123 9.54 10.29 -3.87
C ALA A 123 9.65 10.51 -5.39
N LYS A 124 10.86 10.36 -5.94
CA LYS A 124 11.18 10.74 -7.33
C LYS A 124 10.70 9.75 -8.40
N ASN A 125 9.97 8.70 -8.06
CA ASN A 125 9.35 7.76 -9.00
C ASN A 125 8.28 6.92 -8.30
N ILE A 126 7.45 6.23 -9.09
CA ILE A 126 6.38 5.37 -8.57
C ILE A 126 6.91 4.24 -7.67
N ARG A 127 8.05 3.64 -8.04
CA ARG A 127 8.71 2.62 -7.21
C ARG A 127 9.08 3.17 -5.83
N SER A 128 9.51 4.43 -5.75
CA SER A 128 9.79 5.11 -4.48
C SER A 128 8.52 5.34 -3.66
N VAL A 129 7.41 5.75 -4.29
CA VAL A 129 6.10 5.88 -3.61
C VAL A 129 5.65 4.53 -3.04
N ILE A 130 5.72 3.46 -3.84
CA ILE A 130 5.36 2.09 -3.42
C ILE A 130 6.25 1.62 -2.26
N ASN A 131 7.58 1.77 -2.39
CA ASN A 131 8.52 1.32 -1.36
C ASN A 131 8.28 2.02 -0.01
N ASN A 132 8.08 3.35 -0.03
CA ASN A 132 7.77 4.10 1.19
C ASN A 132 6.38 3.76 1.74
N SER A 133 5.41 3.44 0.87
CA SER A 133 4.09 2.98 1.29
C SER A 133 4.18 1.64 2.02
N ILE A 134 4.93 0.69 1.47
CA ILE A 134 5.20 -0.61 2.12
C ILE A 134 5.94 -0.41 3.45
N GLU A 135 6.90 0.52 3.50
CA GLU A 135 7.60 0.87 4.76
C GLU A 135 6.62 1.36 5.83
N LEU A 136 5.77 2.36 5.51
CA LEU A 136 4.76 2.87 6.45
C LEU A 136 3.75 1.80 6.86
N ILE A 137 3.30 0.96 5.92
CA ILE A 137 2.42 -0.19 6.23
C ILE A 137 3.11 -1.10 7.24
N ASN A 138 4.39 -1.42 7.05
CA ASN A 138 5.13 -2.30 7.95
C ASN A 138 5.39 -1.68 9.33
N GLU A 139 5.58 -0.36 9.41
CA GLU A 139 5.77 0.37 10.66
C GLU A 139 4.47 0.58 11.45
N ALA A 140 3.30 0.53 10.80
CA ALA A 140 2.01 0.75 11.43
C ALA A 140 1.70 -0.28 12.53
N SER A 141 1.11 0.22 13.62
CA SER A 141 0.83 -0.55 14.83
C SER A 141 -0.64 -0.57 15.22
N ARG A 142 -1.43 0.40 14.76
CA ARG A 142 -2.82 0.61 15.21
C ARG A 142 -3.76 0.83 14.04
N THR A 143 -3.47 1.80 13.18
CA THR A 143 -4.35 2.16 12.06
C THR A 143 -3.61 2.34 10.76
N LEU A 144 -4.29 2.01 9.66
CA LEU A 144 -3.87 2.27 8.30
C LEU A 144 -5.05 2.84 7.52
N GLU A 145 -4.90 4.07 7.06
CA GLU A 145 -5.84 4.71 6.14
C GLU A 145 -5.20 4.76 4.74
N ILE A 146 -5.79 4.07 3.77
CA ILE A 146 -5.20 3.87 2.45
C ILE A 146 -6.19 4.27 1.37
N GLU A 147 -5.82 5.21 0.51
CA GLU A 147 -6.55 5.53 -0.73
C GLU A 147 -5.69 5.12 -1.94
N THR A 148 -6.18 4.21 -2.78
CA THR A 148 -5.37 3.62 -3.86
C THR A 148 -6.21 3.17 -5.06
N THR A 149 -5.55 2.91 -6.19
CA THR A 149 -6.11 2.16 -7.32
C THR A 149 -5.92 0.66 -7.11
N TRP A 150 -6.64 -0.16 -7.89
CA TRP A 150 -6.48 -1.62 -7.89
C TRP A 150 -5.07 -2.04 -8.29
N GLU A 151 -4.54 -1.44 -9.35
CA GLU A 151 -3.19 -1.70 -9.85
C GLU A 151 -2.13 -1.43 -8.78
N LEU A 152 -2.21 -0.28 -8.09
CA LEU A 152 -1.27 0.06 -7.02
C LEU A 152 -1.44 -0.82 -5.78
N TYR A 153 -2.67 -1.26 -5.51
CA TYR A 153 -2.94 -2.22 -4.43
C TYR A 153 -2.21 -3.54 -4.65
N GLY A 154 -2.02 -4.00 -5.90
CA GLY A 154 -1.27 -5.23 -6.21
C GLY A 154 0.13 -5.27 -5.58
N TYR A 155 0.79 -4.11 -5.41
CA TYR A 155 2.08 -4.01 -4.73
C TYR A 155 2.00 -4.00 -3.20
N LEU A 156 0.85 -3.64 -2.63
CA LEU A 156 0.65 -3.41 -1.20
C LEU A 156 -0.09 -4.56 -0.49
N GLY A 157 -0.92 -5.31 -1.22
CA GLY A 157 -1.91 -6.25 -0.67
C GLY A 157 -1.34 -7.24 0.34
N SER A 158 -0.20 -7.87 0.03
CA SER A 158 0.48 -8.79 0.95
C SER A 158 0.90 -8.14 2.28
N SER A 159 1.31 -6.87 2.26
CA SER A 159 1.71 -6.15 3.47
C SER A 159 0.49 -5.68 4.27
N ILE A 160 -0.57 -5.25 3.59
CA ILE A 160 -1.86 -4.88 4.22
C ILE A 160 -2.47 -6.10 4.90
N ALA A 161 -2.58 -7.24 4.19
CA ALA A 161 -3.15 -8.47 4.72
C ALA A 161 -2.40 -8.98 5.96
N ARG A 162 -1.06 -8.86 5.97
CA ARG A 162 -0.25 -9.14 7.17
C ARG A 162 -0.64 -8.23 8.34
N LYS A 163 -0.77 -6.92 8.10
CA LYS A 163 -1.11 -5.94 9.16
C LYS A 163 -2.51 -6.13 9.72
N VAL A 164 -3.50 -6.45 8.89
CA VAL A 164 -4.84 -6.82 9.34
C VAL A 164 -4.77 -8.02 10.29
N ARG A 165 -4.02 -9.08 9.94
CA ARG A 165 -3.85 -10.28 10.80
C ARG A 165 -3.08 -10.00 12.09
N GLU A 166 -2.22 -8.98 12.11
CA GLU A 166 -1.53 -8.50 13.32
C GLU A 166 -2.45 -7.65 14.23
N GLY A 167 -3.70 -7.40 13.82
CA GLY A 167 -4.68 -6.63 14.59
C GLY A 167 -4.70 -5.13 14.27
N CYS A 168 -4.01 -4.70 13.20
CA CYS A 168 -4.08 -3.33 12.72
C CYS A 168 -5.44 -3.08 12.07
N ARG A 169 -6.07 -1.95 12.42
CA ARG A 169 -7.31 -1.50 11.79
C ARG A 169 -7.00 -0.87 10.44
N VAL A 170 -7.69 -1.30 9.38
CA VAL A 170 -7.42 -0.83 8.03
C VAL A 170 -8.71 -0.30 7.38
N GLU A 171 -8.65 0.94 6.93
CA GLU A 171 -9.64 1.60 6.07
C GLU A 171 -9.07 1.71 4.64
N LEU A 172 -9.55 0.87 3.73
CA LEU A 172 -9.10 0.81 2.34
C LEU A 172 -10.12 1.45 1.39
N LEU A 173 -9.73 2.56 0.77
CA LEU A 173 -10.55 3.36 -0.14
C LEU A 173 -10.01 3.21 -1.56
N PHE A 174 -10.79 2.56 -2.41
CA PHE A 174 -10.47 2.40 -3.81
C PHE A 174 -11.03 3.53 -4.68
N PHE A 175 -10.33 3.84 -5.78
CA PHE A 175 -10.83 4.69 -6.85
C PHE A 175 -10.25 4.24 -8.20
N GLY A 176 -10.88 4.65 -9.31
CA GLY A 176 -10.47 4.26 -10.67
C GLY A 176 -11.34 3.16 -11.29
N ALA A 177 -11.15 2.88 -12.58
CA ALA A 177 -12.13 2.10 -13.36
C ALA A 177 -12.00 0.58 -13.24
N ASP A 178 -10.94 0.08 -12.60
CA ASP A 178 -10.43 -1.28 -12.87
C ASP A 178 -10.67 -2.27 -11.74
N ILE A 179 -11.85 -2.25 -11.09
CA ILE A 179 -12.16 -3.17 -9.99
C ILE A 179 -13.39 -3.99 -10.33
N HIS A 180 -13.19 -5.30 -10.50
CA HIS A 180 -14.29 -6.26 -10.58
C HIS A 180 -14.67 -6.76 -9.19
N GLU A 181 -15.97 -6.90 -8.93
CA GLU A 181 -16.51 -7.35 -7.63
C GLU A 181 -15.96 -8.72 -7.22
N SER A 182 -15.78 -9.63 -8.18
CA SER A 182 -15.19 -10.96 -7.96
C SER A 182 -13.74 -10.92 -7.44
N ASP A 183 -12.96 -9.93 -7.86
CA ASP A 183 -11.56 -9.80 -7.43
C ASP A 183 -11.49 -9.36 -5.96
N LEU A 184 -12.40 -8.48 -5.55
CA LEU A 184 -12.54 -8.02 -4.17
C LEU A 184 -12.99 -9.15 -3.23
N GLU A 185 -13.97 -9.94 -3.64
CA GLU A 185 -14.48 -11.04 -2.81
C GLU A 185 -13.37 -12.04 -2.48
N ASN A 186 -12.60 -12.46 -3.48
CA ASN A 186 -11.54 -13.45 -3.30
C ASN A 186 -10.37 -12.90 -2.48
N GLU A 187 -9.91 -11.67 -2.75
CA GLU A 187 -8.74 -11.09 -2.10
C GLU A 187 -8.98 -10.83 -0.59
N PHE A 188 -10.21 -10.43 -0.23
CA PHE A 188 -10.52 -9.96 1.13
C PHE A 188 -11.41 -10.91 1.93
N MET A 189 -11.71 -12.12 1.43
CA MET A 189 -12.63 -13.07 2.05
C MET A 189 -12.35 -13.29 3.55
N ASP A 190 -11.08 -13.53 3.89
CA ASP A 190 -10.61 -13.86 5.25
C ASP A 190 -10.04 -12.66 6.03
N LEU A 191 -10.28 -11.44 5.54
CA LEU A 191 -9.74 -10.22 6.13
C LEU A 191 -10.84 -9.40 6.82
N ASP A 192 -10.56 -9.06 8.07
CA ASP A 192 -11.36 -8.17 8.91
C ASP A 192 -10.99 -6.71 8.59
N ILE A 193 -11.37 -6.24 7.39
CA ILE A 193 -11.00 -4.94 6.80
C ILE A 193 -12.23 -4.15 6.34
N ASP A 194 -12.18 -2.82 6.45
CA ASP A 194 -13.17 -1.93 5.86
C ASP A 194 -12.74 -1.52 4.45
N ILE A 195 -13.66 -1.67 3.49
CA ILE A 195 -13.41 -1.37 2.08
C ILE A 195 -14.51 -0.49 1.53
N LYS A 196 -14.10 0.56 0.84
CA LYS A 196 -15.00 1.47 0.12
C LYS A 196 -14.48 1.78 -1.26
N TYR A 197 -15.36 2.24 -2.13
CA TYR A 197 -15.01 2.79 -3.43
C TYR A 197 -15.52 4.22 -3.58
N VAL A 198 -14.73 5.11 -4.17
CA VAL A 198 -15.13 6.50 -4.42
C VAL A 198 -14.75 6.94 -5.83
N ALA A 199 -15.73 7.45 -6.57
CA ALA A 199 -15.50 8.09 -7.86
C ALA A 199 -15.59 9.63 -7.73
N PRO A 200 -14.66 10.40 -8.32
CA PRO A 200 -13.58 9.95 -9.18
C PRO A 200 -12.25 9.66 -8.43
N GLY A 201 -12.27 9.56 -7.10
CA GLY A 201 -11.08 9.54 -6.22
C GLY A 201 -10.64 10.95 -5.79
N GLN A 202 -9.86 11.06 -4.72
CA GLN A 202 -9.20 12.30 -4.28
C GLN A 202 -7.71 12.31 -4.62
N PHE A 203 -6.97 11.30 -4.18
CA PHE A 203 -5.52 11.16 -4.31
C PHE A 203 -5.08 9.75 -3.92
N TYR A 204 -3.83 9.40 -4.20
CA TYR A 204 -3.22 8.20 -3.60
C TYR A 204 -2.65 8.57 -2.23
N THR A 205 -2.94 7.78 -1.19
CA THR A 205 -2.27 7.91 0.11
C THR A 205 -2.15 6.59 0.85
N VAL A 206 -1.12 6.51 1.68
CA VAL A 206 -1.00 5.51 2.75
C VAL A 206 -0.63 6.27 4.02
N ILE A 207 -1.46 6.18 5.05
CA ILE A 207 -1.27 6.86 6.33
C ILE A 207 -1.10 5.79 7.41
N SER A 208 -0.04 5.89 8.20
CA SER A 208 0.23 4.98 9.32
C SER A 208 0.02 5.68 10.66
N ASP A 209 -0.85 5.13 11.50
CA ASP A 209 -1.11 5.57 12.88
C ASP A 209 -1.41 7.08 13.00
N GLU A 210 -1.98 7.71 11.97
CA GLU A 210 -2.23 9.16 11.87
C GLU A 210 -0.97 10.03 12.12
N LYS A 211 0.22 9.51 11.81
CA LYS A 211 1.52 10.17 12.11
C LYS A 211 2.45 10.35 10.93
N ASN A 212 2.41 9.42 9.99
CA ASN A 212 3.21 9.48 8.78
C ASN A 212 2.30 9.18 7.60
N SER A 213 2.60 9.77 6.45
CA SER A 213 1.84 9.54 5.23
C SER A 213 2.73 9.51 4.00
N VAL A 214 2.35 8.69 3.02
CA VAL A 214 2.74 8.86 1.63
C VAL A 214 1.57 9.50 0.90
N PHE A 215 1.83 10.49 0.07
CA PHE A 215 0.82 11.17 -0.73
C PHE A 215 1.27 11.26 -2.18
N MET A 216 0.37 11.03 -3.13
CA MET A 216 0.61 11.26 -4.55
C MET A 216 -0.66 11.79 -5.24
N PRO A 217 -0.56 12.81 -6.12
CA PRO A 217 -1.72 13.33 -6.82
C PRO A 217 -2.46 12.25 -7.61
N ARG A 218 -3.79 12.30 -7.62
CA ARG A 218 -4.66 11.35 -8.31
C ARG A 218 -4.31 11.16 -9.79
N SER A 219 -3.99 12.24 -10.50
CA SER A 219 -3.63 12.19 -11.92
C SER A 219 -2.37 11.36 -12.17
N VAL A 220 -1.45 11.31 -11.20
CA VAL A 220 -0.24 10.49 -11.26
C VAL A 220 -0.55 9.05 -10.88
N ALA A 221 -1.42 8.83 -9.88
CA ALA A 221 -1.89 7.48 -9.54
C ALA A 221 -2.64 6.78 -10.69
N MET A 222 -3.30 7.57 -11.55
CA MET A 222 -4.02 7.11 -12.74
C MET A 222 -3.13 6.98 -13.98
N ASN A 223 -1.89 7.49 -13.94
CA ASN A 223 -0.94 7.40 -15.05
C ASN A 223 0.50 7.37 -14.48
N MET A 224 1.01 6.16 -14.32
CA MET A 224 2.31 5.91 -13.69
C MET A 224 3.51 6.27 -14.57
N GLU A 225 3.32 6.70 -15.81
CA GLU A 225 4.38 7.12 -16.73
C GLU A 225 4.84 8.58 -16.53
N ILE A 226 4.15 9.36 -15.69
CA ILE A 226 4.40 10.80 -15.51
C ILE A 226 5.59 11.07 -14.58
N GLU A 227 6.59 11.84 -15.02
CA GLU A 227 7.86 12.11 -14.33
C GLU A 227 7.85 12.87 -12.96
N ARG A 228 6.68 13.17 -12.36
CA ARG A 228 6.60 13.86 -11.05
C ARG A 228 5.77 13.08 -10.04
N TYR A 229 6.35 12.75 -8.90
CA TYR A 229 5.78 11.75 -7.99
C TYR A 229 5.95 12.15 -6.52
N GLY A 230 5.23 11.43 -5.67
CA GLY A 230 4.68 11.88 -4.40
C GLY A 230 5.62 12.36 -3.30
N TYR A 231 5.04 12.53 -2.13
CA TYR A 231 5.70 13.01 -0.93
C TYR A 231 5.59 11.96 0.16
N VAL A 232 6.69 11.72 0.87
CA VAL A 232 6.70 10.99 2.13
C VAL A 232 6.79 12.04 3.22
N ILE A 233 5.80 12.04 4.10
CA ILE A 233 5.61 13.00 5.17
C ILE A 233 5.80 12.22 6.48
N ARG A 234 6.87 12.53 7.21
CA ARG A 234 7.15 12.01 8.56
C ARG A 234 6.95 13.11 9.59
N ASP A 235 5.79 13.72 9.51
CA ASP A 235 5.33 14.79 10.39
C ASP A 235 3.85 14.55 10.73
N LYS A 236 3.54 14.64 12.03
CA LYS A 236 2.22 14.31 12.55
C LYS A 236 1.16 15.32 12.12
N ASP A 237 1.49 16.61 12.13
CA ASP A 237 0.53 17.67 11.84
C ASP A 237 0.15 17.67 10.36
N MET A 238 1.16 17.54 9.49
CA MET A 238 0.94 17.37 8.05
C MET A 238 0.17 16.08 7.74
N SER A 239 0.52 14.97 8.39
CA SER A 239 -0.19 13.69 8.15
C SER A 239 -1.63 13.74 8.65
N TRP A 240 -1.90 14.41 9.77
CA TRP A 240 -3.26 14.64 10.25
C TRP A 240 -4.12 15.42 9.24
N PHE A 241 -3.53 16.39 8.53
CA PHE A 241 -4.22 17.09 7.44
C PHE A 241 -4.56 16.13 6.29
N ILE A 242 -3.66 15.20 5.92
CA ILE A 242 -3.95 14.17 4.92
C ILE A 242 -5.05 13.22 5.41
N THR A 243 -5.01 12.80 6.68
CA THR A 243 -6.08 12.01 7.33
C THR A 243 -7.42 12.73 7.26
N HIS A 244 -7.44 14.06 7.43
CA HIS A 244 -8.66 14.84 7.25
C HIS A 244 -9.28 14.64 5.88
N ASN A 245 -8.50 14.84 4.84
CA ASN A 245 -8.96 14.72 3.45
C ASN A 245 -9.33 13.28 3.08
N PHE A 246 -8.60 12.28 3.58
CA PHE A 246 -8.94 10.87 3.44
C PHE A 246 -10.37 10.60 3.93
N PHE A 247 -10.71 11.01 5.15
CA PHE A 247 -12.04 10.77 5.71
C PHE A 247 -13.15 11.54 4.97
N VAL A 248 -12.86 12.72 4.39
CA VAL A 248 -13.80 13.40 3.49
C VAL A 248 -14.12 12.53 2.26
N GLY A 249 -13.18 11.70 1.80
CA GLY A 249 -13.38 10.74 0.72
C GLY A 249 -14.14 9.52 1.20
N TRP A 250 -13.69 8.98 2.32
CA TRP A 250 -14.29 7.83 3.00
C TRP A 250 -15.79 7.99 3.26
N TYR A 251 -16.24 9.18 3.70
CA TYR A 251 -17.64 9.42 3.98
C TYR A 251 -18.50 9.57 2.72
N ARG A 252 -17.90 9.89 1.57
CA ARG A 252 -18.56 9.94 0.26
C ARG A 252 -18.54 8.60 -0.47
N GLY A 253 -17.61 7.72 -0.12
CA GLY A 253 -17.43 6.42 -0.76
C GLY A 253 -18.58 5.45 -0.48
N GLU A 254 -18.87 4.65 -1.49
CA GLU A 254 -19.80 3.51 -1.45
C GLU A 254 -19.17 2.37 -0.65
N GLU A 255 -19.94 1.76 0.25
CA GLU A 255 -19.46 0.66 1.09
C GLU A 255 -19.43 -0.65 0.32
N ILE A 256 -18.26 -1.29 0.29
CA ILE A 256 -18.06 -2.62 -0.30
C ILE A 256 -18.06 -3.66 0.82
N ARG A 257 -17.28 -3.41 1.88
CA ARG A 257 -17.15 -4.30 3.03
C ARG A 257 -16.98 -3.47 4.29
N SER A 258 -17.60 -3.92 5.38
CA SER A 258 -17.44 -3.30 6.69
C SER A 258 -17.01 -4.31 7.74
N HIS A 259 -16.06 -3.88 8.58
CA HIS A 259 -15.60 -4.67 9.71
C HIS A 259 -16.61 -4.62 10.88
N PRO A 260 -16.99 -5.75 11.48
CA PRO A 260 -17.90 -5.76 12.63
C PRO A 260 -17.17 -5.32 13.91
N VAL A 261 -17.67 -4.27 14.56
CA VAL A 261 -17.15 -3.83 15.87
C VAL A 261 -17.47 -4.86 16.95
N ARG A 262 -16.47 -5.25 17.73
CA ARG A 262 -16.60 -6.22 18.84
C ARG A 262 -16.30 -5.58 20.20
N PRO A 263 -16.91 -6.08 21.29
CA PRO A 263 -16.50 -5.74 22.65
C PRO A 263 -15.01 -6.02 22.89
N SER A 264 -14.42 -5.29 23.83
CA SER A 264 -12.99 -5.30 24.17
C SER A 264 -12.03 -4.74 23.13
N TYR A 265 -12.54 -4.24 21.99
CA TYR A 265 -11.73 -3.48 21.05
C TYR A 265 -11.40 -2.09 21.59
N THR A 266 -10.16 -1.63 21.37
CA THR A 266 -9.69 -0.31 21.83
C THR A 266 -9.35 0.57 20.63
N TYR A 267 -10.11 1.65 20.48
CA TYR A 267 -9.80 2.71 19.52
C TYR A 267 -8.71 3.62 20.05
N TYR A 268 -7.74 3.93 19.19
CA TYR A 268 -6.75 4.97 19.43
C TYR A 268 -6.92 6.17 18.49
N SER A 269 -7.61 6.00 17.35
CA SER A 269 -8.05 7.09 16.48
C SER A 269 -9.50 7.43 16.79
N GLN A 270 -9.74 8.72 17.04
CA GLN A 270 -11.09 9.24 17.24
C GLN A 270 -11.90 9.22 15.94
N ARG A 271 -11.24 9.36 14.78
CA ARG A 271 -11.91 9.34 13.47
C ARG A 271 -12.43 7.95 13.13
N VAL A 272 -11.60 6.92 13.38
CA VAL A 272 -12.00 5.51 13.22
C VAL A 272 -13.18 5.18 14.13
N LEU A 273 -13.15 5.60 15.40
CA LEU A 273 -14.27 5.43 16.34
C LEU A 273 -15.54 6.12 15.82
N VAL A 274 -15.46 7.39 15.41
CA VAL A 274 -16.62 8.12 14.89
C VAL A 274 -17.17 7.46 13.62
N ASN A 275 -16.32 6.94 12.75
CA ASN A 275 -16.76 6.18 11.58
C ASN A 275 -17.60 4.95 11.96
N ASP A 276 -17.14 4.17 12.95
CA ASP A 276 -17.86 3.00 13.45
C ASP A 276 -19.17 3.38 14.16
N LEU A 277 -19.15 4.43 14.98
CA LEU A 277 -20.33 4.97 15.64
C LEU A 277 -21.39 5.42 14.63
N LYS A 278 -21.00 6.07 13.52
CA LYS A 278 -21.93 6.47 12.46
C LYS A 278 -22.67 5.26 11.89
N ARG A 279 -21.99 4.13 11.67
CA ARG A 279 -22.62 2.88 11.21
C ARG A 279 -23.55 2.27 12.26
N LEU A 280 -23.07 2.16 13.50
CA LEU A 280 -23.84 1.58 14.60
C LEU A 280 -25.12 2.37 14.88
N PHE A 281 -25.04 3.70 14.90
CA PHE A 281 -26.21 4.55 15.19
C PHE A 281 -27.25 4.48 14.07
N ARG A 282 -26.83 4.39 12.79
CA ARG A 282 -27.75 4.13 11.67
C ARG A 282 -28.48 2.80 11.80
N SER A 283 -27.84 1.79 12.39
CA SER A 283 -28.45 0.49 12.68
C SER A 283 -29.26 0.46 13.98
N GLY A 284 -29.43 1.60 14.66
CA GLY A 284 -30.17 1.70 15.93
C GLY A 284 -29.44 1.09 17.12
N LYS A 285 -28.11 0.97 17.06
CA LYS A 285 -27.28 0.43 18.16
C LYS A 285 -26.64 1.54 18.97
N ARG A 286 -26.34 1.24 20.24
CA ARG A 286 -25.66 2.13 21.20
C ARG A 286 -24.34 1.50 21.64
N MET A 287 -23.35 2.32 21.96
CA MET A 287 -22.02 1.88 22.37
C MET A 287 -21.69 2.39 23.76
N LYS A 288 -21.34 1.48 24.67
CA LYS A 288 -20.77 1.79 25.99
C LYS A 288 -19.31 1.41 26.05
N GLY A 289 -18.54 2.12 26.85
CA GLY A 289 -17.12 1.87 26.97
C GLY A 289 -16.43 2.74 28.00
N VAL A 290 -15.11 2.57 28.06
CA VAL A 290 -14.22 3.36 28.90
C VAL A 290 -13.49 4.36 28.02
N LEU A 291 -13.70 5.65 28.29
CA LEU A 291 -12.97 6.74 27.65
C LEU A 291 -11.75 7.10 28.50
N ASP A 292 -10.58 7.11 27.87
CA ASP A 292 -9.32 7.62 28.41
C ASP A 292 -8.89 8.84 27.60
N GLY A 293 -8.54 9.93 28.28
CA GLY A 293 -8.19 11.19 27.64
C GLY A 293 -7.62 12.22 28.60
N THR A 294 -7.68 13.48 28.17
CA THR A 294 -7.30 14.65 28.97
C THR A 294 -8.32 15.76 28.79
N PHE A 295 -8.67 16.46 29.86
CA PHE A 295 -9.45 17.68 29.77
C PHE A 295 -8.68 18.73 28.98
N ARG A 296 -9.31 19.34 27.97
CA ARG A 296 -8.65 20.33 27.10
C ARG A 296 -8.24 21.58 27.88
N SER A 297 -9.10 22.05 28.79
CA SER A 297 -8.91 23.30 29.52
C SER A 297 -7.79 23.24 30.56
N THR A 298 -7.63 22.10 31.24
CA THR A 298 -6.66 21.96 32.35
C THR A 298 -5.48 21.04 32.03
N GLY A 299 -5.63 20.16 31.03
CA GLY A 299 -4.66 19.08 30.75
C GLY A 299 -4.78 17.88 31.70
N ASP A 300 -5.69 17.93 32.68
CA ASP A 300 -5.84 16.87 33.66
C ASP A 300 -6.30 15.57 33.01
N HIS A 301 -5.81 14.45 33.54
CA HIS A 301 -6.19 13.15 33.05
C HIS A 301 -7.68 12.87 33.30
N PHE A 302 -8.38 12.42 32.26
CA PHE A 302 -9.75 11.96 32.33
C PHE A 302 -9.80 10.45 32.06
N ARG A 303 -10.50 9.71 32.92
CA ARG A 303 -10.87 8.33 32.66
C ARG A 303 -12.24 8.01 33.27
N SER A 304 -13.17 7.54 32.48
CA SER A 304 -14.52 7.17 32.95
C SER A 304 -15.19 6.14 32.06
N GLU A 305 -15.99 5.28 32.69
CA GLU A 305 -17.01 4.50 31.99
C GLU A 305 -18.20 5.39 31.63
N GLY A 306 -18.86 5.06 30.53
CA GLY A 306 -20.03 5.78 30.06
C GLY A 306 -20.54 5.27 28.72
N GLU A 307 -21.38 6.08 28.11
CA GLU A 307 -22.08 5.77 26.87
C GLU A 307 -21.90 6.88 25.84
N VAL A 308 -21.68 6.50 24.58
CA VAL A 308 -21.74 7.45 23.48
C VAL A 308 -23.21 7.68 23.12
N ILE A 309 -23.67 8.92 23.25
CA ILE A 309 -25.09 9.29 23.07
C ILE A 309 -25.36 10.14 21.84
N GLY A 310 -24.32 10.62 21.16
CA GLY A 310 -24.44 11.48 19.99
C GLY A 310 -23.13 11.64 19.25
N ILE A 311 -23.22 12.00 17.98
CA ILE A 311 -22.08 12.35 17.11
C ILE A 311 -22.37 13.74 16.58
N ASP A 312 -21.35 14.60 16.60
CA ASP A 312 -21.37 15.89 15.94
C ASP A 312 -20.29 15.85 14.87
N SER A 313 -20.69 15.89 13.60
CA SER A 313 -19.74 15.77 12.50
C SER A 313 -20.19 16.60 11.33
N ASP A 314 -19.47 17.69 11.11
CA ASP A 314 -19.50 18.50 9.89
C ASP A 314 -18.10 18.56 9.25
N THR A 315 -17.83 19.57 8.43
CA THR A 315 -16.54 19.76 7.76
C THR A 315 -15.41 20.23 8.69
N GLU A 316 -15.73 20.88 9.81
CA GLU A 316 -14.76 21.51 10.70
C GLU A 316 -14.67 20.78 12.05
N ILE A 317 -15.80 20.27 12.52
CA ILE A 317 -15.95 19.67 13.84
C ILE A 317 -16.28 18.18 13.67
N ILE A 318 -15.45 17.31 14.24
CA ILE A 318 -15.69 15.87 14.30
C ILE A 318 -15.51 15.45 15.76
N ASN A 319 -16.62 15.26 16.48
CA ASN A 319 -16.62 14.83 17.86
C ASN A 319 -17.80 13.89 18.17
N PHE A 320 -17.80 13.34 19.39
CA PHE A 320 -18.94 12.61 19.93
C PHE A 320 -19.27 13.10 21.33
N THR A 321 -20.51 12.89 21.75
CA THR A 321 -20.97 13.21 23.10
C THR A 321 -20.93 11.94 23.96
N PHE A 322 -20.16 12.01 25.04
CA PHE A 322 -19.97 10.92 25.99
C PHE A 322 -20.66 11.25 27.31
N LYS A 323 -21.58 10.39 27.74
CA LYS A 323 -22.34 10.54 28.97
C LYS A 323 -21.81 9.58 30.04
N THR A 324 -21.45 10.14 31.19
CA THR A 324 -21.03 9.40 32.39
C THR A 324 -22.00 9.68 33.53
N GLU A 325 -21.76 9.08 34.70
CA GLU A 325 -22.48 9.43 35.93
C GLU A 325 -22.25 10.87 36.38
N LYS A 326 -21.10 11.47 36.02
CA LYS A 326 -20.68 12.81 36.45
C LYS A 326 -21.15 13.93 35.52
N GLY A 327 -21.58 13.61 34.30
CA GLY A 327 -22.00 14.61 33.32
C GLY A 327 -21.92 14.14 31.88
N GLN A 328 -22.10 15.07 30.95
CA GLN A 328 -21.91 14.86 29.52
C GLN A 328 -20.72 15.69 29.06
N TYR A 329 -19.92 15.11 28.17
CA TYR A 329 -18.71 15.72 27.64
C TYR A 329 -18.68 15.61 26.12
N LYS A 330 -18.28 16.68 25.44
CA LYS A 330 -17.89 16.64 24.02
C LYS A 330 -16.45 16.13 23.92
N VAL A 331 -16.23 15.14 23.06
CA VAL A 331 -14.96 14.41 22.97
C VAL A 331 -14.42 14.46 21.55
N GLY A 332 -13.27 15.10 21.38
CA GLY A 332 -12.60 15.29 20.11
C GLY A 332 -11.31 14.48 20.00
N GLY A 333 -10.68 14.56 18.83
CA GLY A 333 -9.42 13.89 18.51
C GLY A 333 -8.19 14.80 18.68
N TYR A 334 -7.15 14.51 17.90
CA TYR A 334 -5.98 15.37 17.82
C TYR A 334 -6.36 16.80 17.38
N ASP A 335 -5.69 17.79 17.96
CA ASP A 335 -5.92 19.23 17.71
C ASP A 335 -7.34 19.74 18.03
N SER A 336 -8.03 19.12 19.00
CA SER A 336 -9.35 19.59 19.46
C SER A 336 -9.26 21.00 20.10
N GLN A 337 -10.10 21.92 19.63
CA GLN A 337 -10.12 23.32 20.11
C GLN A 337 -11.38 23.67 20.91
N ILE A 338 -12.49 22.94 20.73
CA ILE A 338 -13.80 23.29 21.32
C ILE A 338 -14.36 22.21 22.24
N GLU A 339 -13.89 20.98 22.13
CA GLU A 339 -14.30 19.83 22.92
C GLU A 339 -13.76 19.84 24.36
N ASP A 340 -14.49 19.24 25.29
CA ASP A 340 -14.11 19.16 26.69
C ASP A 340 -12.91 18.23 26.90
N ILE A 341 -12.89 17.11 26.16
CA ILE A 341 -11.92 16.03 26.31
C ILE A 341 -11.22 15.76 24.98
N VAL A 342 -9.89 15.68 25.03
CA VAL A 342 -9.06 15.14 23.95
C VAL A 342 -8.90 13.64 24.18
N MET A 343 -9.41 12.83 23.25
CA MET A 343 -9.36 11.37 23.36
C MET A 343 -7.93 10.84 23.23
N LYS A 344 -7.53 9.93 24.12
CA LYS A 344 -6.33 9.09 23.99
C LYS A 344 -6.69 7.67 23.55
N SER A 345 -7.75 7.11 24.13
CA SER A 345 -8.31 5.84 23.67
C SER A 345 -9.76 5.66 24.14
N PHE A 346 -10.48 4.78 23.46
CA PHE A 346 -11.81 4.34 23.85
C PHE A 346 -11.90 2.82 23.78
N THR A 347 -12.17 2.15 24.89
CA THR A 347 -12.33 0.70 24.94
C THR A 347 -13.81 0.34 24.94
N VAL A 348 -14.26 -0.42 23.93
CA VAL A 348 -15.65 -0.88 23.83
C VAL A 348 -15.93 -1.91 24.93
N MET A 349 -16.98 -1.68 25.71
CA MET A 349 -17.47 -2.65 26.70
C MET A 349 -18.67 -3.43 26.20
N SER A 350 -19.66 -2.74 25.63
CA SER A 350 -20.84 -3.37 25.07
C SER A 350 -21.42 -2.58 23.91
N ILE A 351 -22.08 -3.31 23.02
CA ILE A 351 -22.91 -2.77 21.94
C ILE A 351 -24.30 -3.36 22.14
N GLU A 352 -25.29 -2.49 22.31
CA GLU A 352 -26.67 -2.86 22.65
C GLU A 352 -27.62 -2.25 21.62
N ASP A 353 -28.75 -2.91 21.36
CA ASP A 353 -29.83 -2.28 20.57
C ASP A 353 -30.43 -1.12 21.38
N ALA A 354 -30.69 0.01 20.72
CA ALA A 354 -31.42 1.10 21.34
C ALA A 354 -32.82 0.59 21.72
N LYS A 355 -33.15 0.64 23.02
CA LYS A 355 -34.53 0.40 23.47
C LYS A 355 -35.45 1.38 22.74
N ARG A 356 -36.43 0.83 22.02
CA ARG A 356 -37.48 1.59 21.31
C ARG A 356 -38.20 2.56 22.24
#